data_AF-A0A834KM01-F1
#
_entry.id   AF-A0A834KM01-F1
#
_cell.length_a   1.000
_cell.length_b   1.000
_cell.length_c   1.000
_cell.angle_alpha   90.00
_cell.angle_beta   90.00
_cell.angle_gamma   90.00
#
_symmetry.space_group_name_H-M   'P 1'
#
loop_
_entity.id
_entity.type
_entity.pdbx_description
1 polymer ?
#
loop_
_entity_poly.entity_id
_entity_poly.type
_entity_poly.pdbx_seq_one_letter_code
_entity_poly.pdbx_strand_id
1 'polypeptide(L)'
;MATDVITLIPGEIIECILENPNITFLDIIRFSMSCKHLYRTVKSNNKLWKVKYFQRWPLLKEYYEENNVELKVFNWLNEIQISIEIRRNLMHQLSLMSSKHYKREELSNSELKYLDPLFRPEQGAHQLSYYFLVDELINLINRPIIDTNLTYRYYAFIILRYLRQNYLTEEWQRFIHFPPNKQILEKGATIVAQWSQPERHVSYSYICSLLDDIANQTKNLLYERHPTHSIFSLPVEELLTWKYRNIDDNQWSTLETRQIMEALCEVLFQKLGFYGNSEMYYSSENSFIDRVLERKHGIPMTLAIIFESIARRLGVRCEPVSFPSHFLLRWKEKYNVPDPESIESFYIDVLNGGQFLTKKNCPRIGGISRCPIAKYNVHNPATAVEVVTRMAYNLDIAARQHIHLNGRATRIRSALELNYMMQPHDTTTILHLGRFYMLHQMDVSELVIMLQNVQKDLETREEVSLIQPMLQMFQKSHRSEEEIQPKRRTSKVKYAVGLIMTHKVDDNLCVITGWNTSCQPPVNWHQIEDSENLDQPFYNAFVDDGSSRYIPQEYLLLSTRPRMVNHYQIGHYFRYFKGTHYVPNEETSKEYPEDKEALENILKNYLN
;
A
#
# COMPACT_ATOMS: atom_id res chain seq x y z
N MET A 1 4.61 57.64 -22.57
CA MET A 1 4.53 56.20 -22.86
C MET A 1 5.45 55.50 -21.87
N ALA A 2 4.91 54.92 -20.81
CA ALA A 2 5.70 54.10 -19.91
C ALA A 2 6.15 52.87 -20.71
N THR A 3 7.46 52.69 -20.85
CA THR A 3 8.03 51.48 -21.43
C THR A 3 7.88 50.35 -20.41
N ASP A 4 6.75 49.66 -20.48
CA ASP A 4 6.42 48.45 -19.72
C ASP A 4 7.35 47.31 -20.13
N VAL A 5 8.59 47.31 -19.63
CA VAL A 5 9.54 46.23 -19.91
C VAL A 5 9.71 45.40 -18.65
N ILE A 6 9.28 44.14 -18.72
CA ILE A 6 9.46 43.11 -17.67
C ILE A 6 10.93 42.97 -17.23
N THR A 7 11.88 43.43 -18.05
CA THR A 7 13.32 43.47 -17.75
C THR A 7 13.73 44.58 -16.78
N LEU A 8 12.84 45.52 -16.45
CA LEU A 8 13.06 46.58 -15.45
C LEU A 8 12.58 46.17 -14.05
N ILE A 9 11.87 45.04 -13.95
CA ILE A 9 11.39 44.50 -12.68
C ILE A 9 12.57 43.87 -11.92
N PRO A 10 12.71 44.11 -10.59
CA PRO A 10 13.73 43.45 -9.77
C PRO A 10 13.67 41.93 -9.86
N GLY A 11 14.83 41.27 -9.80
CA GLY A 11 14.93 39.82 -9.95
C GLY A 11 14.12 39.04 -8.92
N GLU A 12 13.97 39.60 -7.72
CA GLU A 12 13.17 39.06 -6.61
C GLU A 12 11.67 39.05 -6.93
N ILE A 13 11.18 40.06 -7.63
CA ILE A 13 9.77 40.12 -8.06
C ILE A 13 9.53 39.15 -9.21
N ILE A 14 10.49 39.04 -10.15
CA ILE A 14 10.44 38.02 -11.20
C ILE A 14 10.43 36.62 -10.57
N GLU A 15 11.26 36.36 -9.56
CA GLU A 15 11.25 35.13 -8.79
C GLU A 15 9.87 34.84 -8.19
N CYS A 16 9.28 35.77 -7.43
CA CYS A 16 7.96 35.59 -6.84
C CYS A 16 6.86 35.33 -7.88
N ILE A 17 6.91 35.99 -9.03
CA ILE A 17 5.98 35.72 -10.14
C ILE A 17 6.17 34.30 -10.65
N LEU A 18 7.41 33.91 -10.94
CA LEU A 18 7.73 32.60 -11.50
C LEU A 18 7.46 31.47 -10.50
N GLU A 19 7.54 31.71 -9.19
CA GLU A 19 7.17 30.75 -8.14
C GLU A 19 5.68 30.34 -8.19
N ASN A 20 4.80 31.03 -8.94
CA ASN A 20 3.40 30.64 -9.05
C ASN A 20 3.22 29.18 -9.54
N PRO A 21 2.47 28.31 -8.84
CA PRO A 21 2.29 26.90 -9.22
C PRO A 21 1.75 26.65 -10.63
N ASN A 22 1.02 27.61 -11.20
CA ASN A 22 0.46 27.49 -12.55
C ASN A 22 1.50 27.74 -13.66
N ILE A 23 2.69 28.24 -13.32
CA ILE A 23 3.80 28.45 -14.27
C ILE A 23 4.69 27.21 -14.27
N THR A 24 4.73 26.51 -15.41
CA THR A 24 5.46 25.24 -15.54
C THR A 24 6.95 25.45 -15.77
N PHE A 25 7.75 24.37 -15.66
CA PHE A 25 9.16 24.40 -16.07
C PHE A 25 9.33 24.89 -17.52
N LEU A 26 8.42 24.48 -18.42
CA LEU A 26 8.47 24.86 -19.82
C LEU A 26 8.23 26.36 -20.00
N ASP A 27 7.31 26.93 -19.22
CA ASP A 27 7.02 28.37 -19.25
C ASP A 27 8.22 29.18 -18.74
N ILE A 28 8.86 28.73 -17.66
CA ILE A 28 10.09 29.36 -17.12
C ILE A 28 11.23 29.30 -18.14
N ILE A 29 11.42 28.15 -18.80
CA ILE A 29 12.44 28.01 -19.85
C ILE A 29 12.13 28.96 -21.01
N ARG A 30 10.90 28.99 -21.52
CA ARG A 30 10.47 29.92 -22.59
C ARG A 30 10.66 31.38 -22.20
N PHE A 31 10.26 31.74 -20.98
CA PHE A 31 10.48 33.07 -20.41
C PHE A 31 11.97 33.43 -20.38
N SER A 32 12.83 32.50 -19.91
CA SER A 32 14.27 32.72 -19.83
C SER A 32 14.93 32.92 -21.22
N MET A 33 14.37 32.33 -22.27
CA MET A 33 14.89 32.43 -23.64
C MET A 33 14.56 33.76 -24.33
N SER A 34 13.71 34.60 -23.73
CA SER A 34 13.28 35.87 -24.34
C SER A 34 14.40 36.92 -24.41
N CYS A 35 15.32 36.97 -23.43
CA CYS A 35 16.48 37.85 -23.48
C CYS A 35 17.63 37.40 -22.56
N LYS A 36 18.84 37.93 -22.79
CA LYS A 36 20.05 37.58 -22.00
C LYS A 36 19.93 37.91 -20.52
N HIS A 37 19.24 39.00 -20.16
CA HIS A 37 19.04 39.38 -18.77
C HIS A 37 18.19 38.34 -18.04
N LEU A 38 17.02 38.00 -18.59
CA LEU A 38 16.11 37.01 -18.02
C LEU A 38 16.71 35.60 -17.99
N TYR A 39 17.48 35.22 -19.01
CA TYR A 39 18.24 33.97 -19.01
C TYR A 39 19.17 33.88 -17.79
N ARG A 40 19.94 34.94 -17.53
CA ARG A 40 20.85 34.98 -16.37
C ARG A 40 20.07 34.93 -15.06
N THR A 41 19.05 35.78 -14.92
CA THR A 41 18.19 35.84 -13.72
C THR A 41 17.61 34.47 -13.39
N VAL A 42 17.04 33.75 -14.38
CA VAL A 42 16.45 32.43 -14.16
C VAL A 42 17.50 31.35 -13.91
N LYS A 43 18.58 31.31 -14.71
CA LYS A 43 19.58 30.23 -14.63
C LYS A 43 20.30 30.19 -13.29
N SER A 44 20.63 31.35 -12.71
CA SER A 44 21.31 31.41 -11.41
C SER A 44 20.37 31.35 -10.20
N ASN A 45 19.05 31.34 -10.41
CA ASN A 45 18.09 31.38 -9.32
C ASN A 45 17.84 29.98 -8.73
N ASN A 46 18.74 29.55 -7.86
CA ASN A 46 18.65 28.25 -7.21
C ASN A 46 17.42 28.10 -6.31
N LYS A 47 16.95 29.20 -5.70
CA LYS A 47 15.75 29.20 -4.86
C LYS A 47 14.49 28.92 -5.69
N LEU A 48 14.32 29.61 -6.81
CA LEU A 48 13.22 29.37 -7.76
C LEU A 48 13.19 27.90 -8.19
N TRP A 49 14.33 27.35 -8.59
CA TRP A 49 14.40 25.94 -9.01
C TRP A 49 14.10 24.96 -7.87
N LYS A 50 14.52 25.25 -6.63
CA LYS A 50 14.12 24.47 -5.45
C LYS A 50 12.61 24.48 -5.26
N VAL A 51 12.00 25.66 -5.28
CA VAL A 51 10.54 25.81 -5.13
C VAL A 51 9.82 25.03 -6.23
N LYS A 52 10.27 25.17 -7.48
CA LYS A 52 9.67 24.49 -8.63
C LYS A 52 9.85 22.98 -8.61
N TYR A 53 10.98 22.49 -8.12
CA TYR A 53 11.22 21.07 -7.90
C TYR A 53 10.14 20.46 -7.00
N PHE A 54 9.91 21.04 -5.83
CA PHE A 54 8.92 20.52 -4.87
C PHE A 54 7.47 20.83 -5.23
N GLN A 55 7.21 21.85 -6.07
CA GLN A 55 5.88 22.03 -6.67
C GLN A 55 5.54 20.89 -7.63
N ARG A 56 6.52 20.37 -8.36
CA ARG A 56 6.32 19.25 -9.29
C ARG A 56 6.27 17.90 -8.57
N TRP A 57 7.14 17.70 -7.59
CA TRP A 57 7.30 16.45 -6.83
C TRP A 57 7.18 16.71 -5.31
N PRO A 58 5.95 16.94 -4.83
CA PRO A 58 5.71 17.37 -3.45
C PRO A 58 6.04 16.31 -2.39
N LEU A 59 5.95 15.01 -2.71
CA LEU A 59 6.23 13.94 -1.74
C LEU A 59 7.72 13.86 -1.38
N LEU A 60 8.60 14.35 -2.27
CA LEU A 60 10.04 14.41 -2.00
C LEU A 60 10.41 15.51 -1.01
N LYS A 61 9.55 16.51 -0.85
CA LYS A 61 9.83 17.67 0.01
C LYS A 61 10.06 17.22 1.44
N GLU A 62 9.15 16.41 1.94
CA GLU A 62 9.20 15.87 3.30
C GLU A 62 10.49 15.07 3.52
N TYR A 63 10.77 14.10 2.65
CA TYR A 63 11.99 13.29 2.75
C TYR A 63 13.27 14.13 2.69
N TYR A 64 13.32 15.10 1.77
CA TYR A 64 14.45 15.99 1.67
C TYR A 64 14.62 16.84 2.93
N GLU A 65 13.54 17.38 3.50
CA GLU A 65 13.58 18.20 4.70
C GLU A 65 14.06 17.41 5.93
N GLU A 66 13.64 16.15 6.07
CA GLU A 66 14.09 15.24 7.13
C GLU A 66 15.58 14.86 7.00
N ASN A 67 16.11 14.81 5.78
CA ASN A 67 17.46 14.30 5.50
C ASN A 67 18.39 15.35 4.86
N ASN A 68 18.04 16.65 4.94
CA ASN A 68 18.74 17.72 4.23
C ASN A 68 20.22 17.87 4.63
N VAL A 69 20.57 17.46 5.84
CA VAL A 69 21.93 17.50 6.37
C VAL A 69 22.85 16.56 5.59
N GLU A 70 22.33 15.39 5.22
CA GLU A 70 23.06 14.33 4.52
C GLU A 70 22.99 14.49 2.99
N LEU A 71 21.84 14.89 2.45
CA LEU A 71 21.57 14.93 1.00
C LEU A 71 22.03 16.20 0.27
N LYS A 72 22.55 17.21 0.97
CA LYS A 72 22.87 18.58 0.50
C LYS A 72 22.89 18.78 -1.02
N VAL A 73 21.76 19.25 -1.56
CA VAL A 73 21.62 19.66 -2.97
C VAL A 73 22.13 21.09 -3.15
N PHE A 74 23.17 21.26 -3.97
CA PHE A 74 23.77 22.56 -4.27
C PHE A 74 23.13 23.26 -5.47
N ASN A 75 22.67 22.51 -6.47
CA ASN A 75 22.12 23.06 -7.71
C ASN A 75 20.81 22.35 -8.10
N TRP A 76 19.68 23.00 -7.84
CA TRP A 76 18.35 22.45 -8.09
C TRP A 76 18.00 22.36 -9.57
N LEU A 77 18.58 23.20 -10.44
CA LEU A 77 18.40 23.06 -11.88
C LEU A 77 19.04 21.76 -12.39
N ASN A 78 20.21 21.40 -11.86
CA ASN A 78 20.85 20.10 -12.16
C ASN A 78 20.00 18.94 -11.66
N GLU A 79 19.44 19.03 -10.45
CA GLU A 79 18.53 17.99 -9.92
C GLU A 79 17.28 17.80 -10.79
N ILE A 80 16.71 18.89 -11.31
CA ILE A 80 15.59 18.81 -12.27
C ILE A 80 16.03 18.08 -13.54
N GLN A 81 17.22 18.36 -14.08
CA GLN A 81 17.72 17.70 -15.27
C GLN A 81 17.92 16.20 -15.06
N ILE A 82 18.55 15.81 -13.95
CA ILE A 82 18.71 14.40 -13.55
C ILE A 82 17.34 13.72 -13.41
N SER A 83 16.41 14.37 -12.73
CA SER A 83 15.05 13.89 -12.50
C SER A 83 14.28 13.70 -13.81
N ILE A 84 14.43 14.59 -14.78
CA ILE A 84 13.84 14.46 -16.12
C ILE A 84 14.41 13.25 -16.87
N GLU A 85 15.71 12.97 -16.73
CA GLU A 85 16.33 11.78 -17.34
C GLU A 85 15.81 10.49 -16.70
N ILE A 86 15.74 10.44 -15.37
CA ILE A 86 15.14 9.32 -14.62
C ILE A 86 13.69 9.10 -15.10
N ARG A 87 12.92 10.18 -15.25
CA ARG A 87 11.56 10.12 -15.77
C ARG A 87 11.50 9.54 -17.19
N ARG A 88 12.42 9.94 -18.07
CA ARG A 88 12.49 9.43 -19.45
C ARG A 88 12.73 7.92 -19.44
N ASN A 89 13.66 7.45 -18.59
CA ASN A 89 13.94 6.03 -18.42
C ASN A 89 12.75 5.26 -17.86
N LEU A 90 12.05 5.81 -16.85
CA LEU A 90 10.81 5.24 -16.33
C LEU A 90 9.75 5.08 -17.43
N MET A 91 9.49 6.14 -18.21
CA MET A 91 8.50 6.09 -19.28
C MET A 91 8.89 5.10 -20.38
N HIS A 92 10.18 4.98 -20.68
CA HIS A 92 10.67 3.97 -21.61
C HIS A 92 10.40 2.56 -21.08
N GLN A 93 10.71 2.28 -19.80
CA GLN A 93 10.39 0.98 -19.22
C GLN A 93 8.88 0.70 -19.25
N LEU A 94 8.04 1.66 -18.84
CA LEU A 94 6.57 1.54 -18.92
C LEU A 94 6.08 1.22 -20.34
N SER A 95 6.70 1.81 -21.37
CA SER A 95 6.35 1.54 -22.77
C SER A 95 6.62 0.10 -23.21
N LEU A 96 7.57 -0.57 -22.58
CA LEU A 96 7.96 -1.95 -22.88
C LEU A 96 7.23 -2.99 -22.02
N MET A 97 6.55 -2.56 -20.95
CA MET A 97 5.98 -3.49 -19.96
C MET A 97 4.92 -4.41 -20.59
N SER A 98 4.02 -3.86 -21.42
CA SER A 98 2.97 -4.64 -22.09
C SER A 98 3.60 -5.74 -22.95
N SER A 99 4.49 -5.37 -23.87
CA SER A 99 5.15 -6.34 -24.75
C SER A 99 5.95 -7.42 -24.03
N LYS A 100 6.54 -7.09 -22.87
CA LYS A 100 7.31 -8.06 -22.05
C LYS A 100 6.43 -8.99 -21.24
N HIS A 101 5.29 -8.50 -20.76
CA HIS A 101 4.54 -9.12 -19.66
C HIS A 101 3.07 -9.36 -19.96
N TYR A 102 2.61 -9.19 -21.21
CA TYR A 102 1.19 -9.31 -21.59
C TYR A 102 0.56 -10.68 -21.29
N LYS A 103 1.36 -11.76 -21.28
CA LYS A 103 0.85 -13.11 -20.95
C LYS A 103 0.78 -13.38 -19.44
N ARG A 104 1.22 -12.44 -18.60
CA ARG A 104 1.31 -12.59 -17.15
C ARG A 104 0.49 -11.51 -16.46
N GLU A 105 -0.57 -11.96 -15.80
CA GLU A 105 -1.44 -11.07 -15.02
C GLU A 105 -0.80 -10.59 -13.72
N GLU A 106 0.08 -11.40 -13.11
CA GLU A 106 0.87 -11.05 -11.93
C GLU A 106 2.36 -11.26 -12.22
N LEU A 107 3.22 -10.42 -11.63
CA LEU A 107 4.67 -10.44 -11.85
C LEU A 107 5.41 -10.56 -10.52
N SER A 108 6.36 -11.49 -10.45
CA SER A 108 7.23 -11.66 -9.29
C SER A 108 8.31 -10.56 -9.25
N ASN A 109 9.02 -10.47 -8.11
CA ASN A 109 10.15 -9.54 -7.98
C ASN A 109 11.31 -9.90 -8.91
N SER A 110 11.58 -11.18 -9.15
CA SER A 110 12.63 -11.61 -10.07
C SER A 110 12.39 -11.15 -11.51
N GLU A 111 11.13 -11.10 -11.93
CA GLU A 111 10.73 -10.60 -13.26
C GLU A 111 10.93 -9.09 -13.41
N LEU A 112 11.02 -8.34 -12.31
CA LEU A 112 11.14 -6.88 -12.28
C LEU A 112 12.55 -6.38 -11.92
N LYS A 113 13.48 -7.28 -11.58
CA LYS A 113 14.86 -6.94 -11.20
C LYS A 113 15.63 -6.07 -12.18
N TYR A 114 15.30 -6.10 -13.47
CA TYR A 114 15.93 -5.22 -14.45
C TYR A 114 15.65 -3.72 -14.20
N LEU A 115 14.71 -3.38 -13.31
CA LEU A 115 14.40 -2.03 -12.88
C LEU A 115 15.31 -1.53 -11.75
N ASP A 116 16.05 -2.41 -11.08
CA ASP A 116 16.92 -2.08 -9.94
C ASP A 116 17.89 -0.92 -10.21
N PRO A 117 18.58 -0.85 -11.38
CA PRO A 117 19.47 0.28 -11.68
C PRO A 117 18.78 1.64 -11.73
N LEU A 118 17.44 1.70 -11.80
CA LEU A 118 16.71 2.97 -11.78
C LEU A 118 16.68 3.62 -10.39
N PHE A 119 16.75 2.83 -9.31
CA PHE A 119 16.49 3.32 -7.95
C PHE A 119 17.47 2.86 -6.87
N ARG A 120 18.33 1.86 -7.16
CA ARG A 120 19.33 1.35 -6.21
C ARG A 120 20.66 2.10 -6.32
N PRO A 121 21.10 2.88 -5.30
CA PRO A 121 22.37 3.60 -5.35
C PRO A 121 23.58 2.69 -5.56
N GLU A 122 23.55 1.48 -5.00
CA GLU A 122 24.59 0.45 -5.17
C GLU A 122 24.70 -0.08 -6.61
N GLN A 123 23.69 0.17 -7.45
CA GLN A 123 23.69 -0.11 -8.88
C GLN A 123 23.85 1.16 -9.74
N GLY A 124 24.23 2.29 -9.14
CA GLY A 124 24.51 3.55 -9.83
C GLY A 124 23.32 4.51 -9.94
N ALA A 125 22.19 4.23 -9.29
CA ALA A 125 21.07 5.16 -9.26
C ALA A 125 21.38 6.42 -8.44
N HIS A 126 20.71 7.53 -8.76
CA HIS A 126 20.79 8.75 -7.96
C HIS A 126 20.19 8.54 -6.56
N GLN A 127 20.73 9.19 -5.53
CA GLN A 127 20.28 9.01 -4.14
C GLN A 127 18.79 9.37 -3.92
N LEU A 128 18.25 10.29 -4.73
CA LEU A 128 16.84 10.67 -4.70
C LEU A 128 15.96 9.85 -5.66
N SER A 129 16.54 8.94 -6.47
CA SER A 129 15.81 8.22 -7.51
C SER A 129 14.60 7.47 -6.99
N TYR A 130 14.72 6.75 -5.87
CA TYR A 130 13.60 6.01 -5.29
C TYR A 130 12.40 6.92 -4.99
N TYR A 131 12.63 7.99 -4.21
CA TYR A 131 11.58 8.92 -3.81
C TYR A 131 10.97 9.64 -5.02
N PHE A 132 11.83 10.04 -5.97
CA PHE A 132 11.43 10.60 -7.25
C PHE A 132 10.47 9.69 -8.03
N LEU A 133 10.86 8.43 -8.20
CA LEU A 133 10.07 7.45 -8.94
C LEU A 133 8.74 7.16 -8.24
N VAL A 134 8.73 7.05 -6.91
CA VAL A 134 7.51 6.88 -6.12
C VAL A 134 6.53 8.03 -6.35
N ASP A 135 6.99 9.29 -6.27
CA ASP A 135 6.13 10.46 -6.53
C ASP A 135 5.61 10.48 -7.96
N GLU A 136 6.47 10.27 -8.96
CA GLU A 136 6.07 10.28 -10.37
C GLU A 136 5.06 9.16 -10.70
N LEU A 137 5.24 7.97 -10.11
CA LEU A 137 4.33 6.83 -10.27
C LEU A 137 2.99 7.09 -9.59
N ILE A 138 2.98 7.59 -8.35
CA ILE A 138 1.75 7.97 -7.64
C ILE A 138 1.00 9.05 -8.42
N ASN A 139 1.70 10.05 -8.94
CA ASN A 139 1.11 11.07 -9.81
C ASN A 139 0.44 10.43 -11.02
N LEU A 140 1.14 9.55 -11.74
CA LEU A 140 0.61 8.85 -12.92
C LEU A 140 -0.61 7.99 -12.59
N ILE A 141 -0.59 7.32 -11.44
CA ILE A 141 -1.71 6.50 -10.94
C ILE A 141 -2.90 7.38 -10.54
N ASN A 142 -2.70 8.56 -9.96
CA ASN A 142 -3.80 9.39 -9.48
C ASN A 142 -4.40 10.32 -10.54
N ARG A 143 -3.86 10.36 -11.76
CA ARG A 143 -4.45 11.14 -12.86
C ARG A 143 -5.90 10.72 -13.18
N PRO A 144 -6.76 11.64 -13.63
CA PRO A 144 -8.07 11.29 -14.17
C PRO A 144 -7.95 10.24 -15.27
N ILE A 145 -8.75 9.18 -15.19
CA ILE A 145 -8.60 8.03 -16.08
C ILE A 145 -8.85 8.41 -17.54
N ILE A 146 -9.76 9.36 -17.80
CA ILE A 146 -10.12 9.80 -19.15
C ILE A 146 -8.92 10.37 -19.94
N ASP A 147 -7.94 10.93 -19.24
CA ASP A 147 -6.74 11.54 -19.81
C ASP A 147 -5.50 10.63 -19.70
N THR A 148 -5.68 9.39 -19.23
CA THR A 148 -4.58 8.50 -18.87
C THR A 148 -4.48 7.33 -19.82
N ASN A 149 -3.24 6.98 -20.20
CA ASN A 149 -2.95 5.68 -20.79
C ASN A 149 -3.12 4.60 -19.71
N LEU A 150 -4.20 3.84 -19.80
CA LEU A 150 -4.60 2.80 -18.85
C LEU A 150 -3.52 1.72 -18.71
N THR A 151 -2.84 1.35 -19.78
CA THR A 151 -1.73 0.40 -19.76
C THR A 151 -0.56 0.92 -18.94
N TYR A 152 -0.19 2.19 -19.10
CA TYR A 152 0.89 2.78 -18.29
C TYR A 152 0.48 2.89 -16.82
N ARG A 153 -0.79 3.23 -16.54
CA ARG A 153 -1.32 3.26 -15.17
C ARG A 153 -1.26 1.89 -14.50
N TYR A 154 -1.64 0.84 -15.21
CA TYR A 154 -1.58 -0.54 -14.70
C TYR A 154 -0.17 -0.95 -14.33
N TYR A 155 0.78 -0.80 -15.26
CA TYR A 155 2.17 -1.17 -14.99
C TYR A 155 2.86 -0.22 -14.00
N ALA A 156 2.44 1.04 -13.92
CA ALA A 156 2.92 1.95 -12.88
C ALA A 156 2.58 1.46 -11.48
N PHE A 157 1.39 0.89 -11.27
CA PHE A 157 1.04 0.27 -9.99
C PHE A 157 1.94 -0.91 -9.65
N ILE A 158 2.23 -1.78 -10.62
CA ILE A 158 3.14 -2.91 -10.44
C ILE A 158 4.55 -2.46 -10.08
N ILE A 159 5.10 -1.49 -10.82
CA ILE A 159 6.43 -0.94 -10.55
C ILE A 159 6.46 -0.25 -9.18
N LEU A 160 5.43 0.53 -8.83
CA LEU A 160 5.35 1.23 -7.54
C LEU A 160 5.37 0.25 -6.36
N ARG A 161 4.59 -0.84 -6.46
CA ARG A 161 4.59 -1.92 -5.47
C ARG A 161 5.98 -2.54 -5.34
N TYR A 162 6.63 -2.87 -6.46
CA TYR A 162 7.98 -3.43 -6.47
C TYR A 162 8.99 -2.50 -5.77
N LEU A 163 9.02 -1.22 -6.15
CA LEU A 163 9.90 -0.23 -5.53
C LEU A 163 9.70 -0.15 -4.02
N ARG A 164 8.44 0.00 -3.58
CA ARG A 164 8.11 0.13 -2.16
C ARG A 164 8.45 -1.12 -1.36
N GLN A 165 8.12 -2.31 -1.86
CA GLN A 165 8.42 -3.54 -1.13
C GLN A 165 9.93 -3.75 -0.97
N ASN A 166 10.74 -3.42 -1.98
CA ASN A 166 12.19 -3.45 -1.87
C ASN A 166 12.70 -2.48 -0.80
N TYR A 167 12.25 -1.22 -0.84
CA TYR A 167 12.63 -0.20 0.15
C TYR A 167 12.18 -0.57 1.57
N LEU A 168 10.93 -0.99 1.73
CA LEU A 168 10.36 -1.34 3.04
C LEU A 168 10.99 -2.62 3.62
N THR A 169 11.49 -3.52 2.78
CA THR A 169 12.29 -4.66 3.23
C THR A 169 13.56 -4.18 3.93
N GLU A 170 14.28 -3.22 3.34
CA GLU A 170 15.48 -2.64 3.96
C GLU A 170 15.14 -1.84 5.23
N GLU A 171 14.06 -1.06 5.21
CA GLU A 171 13.60 -0.32 6.39
C GLU A 171 13.18 -1.24 7.53
N TRP A 172 12.50 -2.35 7.21
CA TRP A 172 12.15 -3.38 8.20
C TRP A 172 13.40 -4.00 8.82
N GLN A 173 14.40 -4.35 8.00
CA GLN A 173 15.67 -4.84 8.51
C GLN A 173 16.33 -3.81 9.45
N ARG A 174 16.42 -2.54 9.06
CA ARG A 174 16.95 -1.49 9.96
C ARG A 174 16.15 -1.39 11.27
N PHE A 175 14.83 -1.46 11.17
CA PHE A 175 13.93 -1.38 12.32
C PHE A 175 14.17 -2.50 13.35
N ILE A 176 14.25 -3.76 12.91
CA ILE A 176 14.44 -4.89 13.83
C ILE A 176 15.86 -4.97 14.43
N HIS A 177 16.85 -4.33 13.79
CA HIS A 177 18.21 -4.23 14.32
C HIS A 177 18.37 -3.10 15.35
N PHE A 178 17.38 -2.21 15.50
CA PHE A 178 17.40 -1.25 16.60
C PHE A 178 17.27 -1.94 17.96
N PRO A 179 17.83 -1.35 19.04
CA PRO A 179 17.57 -1.84 20.39
C PRO A 179 16.05 -1.80 20.70
N PRO A 180 15.53 -2.69 21.58
CA PRO A 180 14.10 -2.78 21.87
C PRO A 180 13.43 -1.45 22.28
N ASN A 181 14.18 -0.55 22.92
CA ASN A 181 13.67 0.77 23.29
C ASN A 181 13.44 1.72 22.10
N LYS A 182 13.95 1.43 20.90
CA LYS A 182 13.70 2.20 19.67
C LYS A 182 12.71 1.51 18.72
N GLN A 183 12.30 0.28 19.03
CA GLN A 183 11.30 -0.48 18.28
C GLN A 183 9.89 -0.11 18.75
N ILE A 184 9.44 1.11 18.44
CA ILE A 184 8.11 1.61 18.82
C ILE A 184 7.02 1.10 17.86
N LEU A 185 5.82 0.83 18.38
CA LEU A 185 4.76 0.12 17.66
C LEU A 185 4.22 0.89 16.46
N GLU A 186 4.07 2.22 16.54
CA GLU A 186 3.53 3.02 15.44
C GLU A 186 4.44 3.03 14.21
N LYS A 187 5.76 2.87 14.39
CA LYS A 187 6.70 2.74 13.26
C LYS A 187 6.48 1.42 12.52
N GLY A 188 6.38 0.32 13.27
CA GLY A 188 6.04 -0.98 12.70
C GLY A 188 4.70 -0.97 11.96
N ALA A 189 3.67 -0.36 12.55
CA ALA A 189 2.36 -0.21 11.92
C ALA A 189 2.40 0.67 10.65
N THR A 190 3.26 1.69 10.63
CA THR A 190 3.48 2.55 9.46
C THR A 190 4.08 1.75 8.31
N ILE A 191 5.08 0.90 8.57
CA ILE A 191 5.68 0.01 7.54
C ILE A 191 4.62 -0.91 6.93
N VAL A 192 3.75 -1.51 7.76
CA VAL A 192 2.64 -2.36 7.28
C VAL A 192 1.65 -1.58 6.40
N ALA A 193 1.30 -0.36 6.81
CA ALA A 193 0.40 0.50 6.04
C ALA A 193 1.01 0.90 4.69
N GLN A 194 2.29 1.26 4.65
CA GLN A 194 3.02 1.59 3.41
C GLN A 194 3.14 0.39 2.46
N TRP A 195 3.39 -0.81 3.01
CA TRP A 195 3.50 -2.05 2.25
C TRP A 195 2.19 -2.41 1.55
N SER A 196 1.10 -2.30 2.29
CA SER A 196 -0.22 -2.77 1.86
C SER A 196 -0.99 -1.74 1.02
N GLN A 197 -0.54 -0.47 1.01
CA GLN A 197 -1.15 0.64 0.28
C GLN A 197 -0.09 1.37 -0.56
N PRO A 198 0.50 0.71 -1.58
CA PRO A 198 1.64 1.26 -2.33
C PRO A 198 1.34 2.57 -3.05
N GLU A 199 0.09 2.85 -3.39
CA GLU A 199 -0.37 4.08 -4.05
C GLU A 199 -0.61 5.26 -3.10
N ARG A 200 -0.70 5.01 -1.79
CA ARG A 200 -0.94 6.05 -0.78
C ARG A 200 0.36 6.57 -0.21
N HIS A 201 0.50 7.88 -0.10
CA HIS A 201 1.60 8.49 0.66
C HIS A 201 1.30 8.40 2.16
N VAL A 202 1.87 7.39 2.81
CA VAL A 202 1.73 7.17 4.26
C VAL A 202 3.10 7.42 4.88
N SER A 203 3.41 8.65 5.24
CA SER A 203 4.67 9.00 5.89
C SER A 203 4.61 8.82 7.40
N TYR A 204 5.73 8.43 8.01
CA TYR A 204 5.82 8.36 9.48
C TYR A 204 5.60 9.74 10.13
N SER A 205 6.10 10.82 9.52
CA SER A 205 5.94 12.17 10.09
C SER A 205 4.46 12.56 10.20
N TYR A 206 3.66 12.28 9.17
CA TYR A 206 2.20 12.47 9.18
C TYR A 206 1.53 11.69 10.31
N ILE A 207 1.78 10.38 10.42
CA ILE A 207 1.24 9.54 11.51
C ILE A 207 1.63 10.11 12.88
N CYS A 208 2.90 10.48 13.01
CA CYS A 208 3.45 11.04 14.23
C CYS A 208 2.76 12.36 14.61
N SER A 209 2.49 13.23 13.64
CA SER A 209 1.78 14.51 13.86
C SER A 209 0.34 14.31 14.34
N LEU A 210 -0.37 13.31 13.80
CA LEU A 210 -1.72 12.97 14.24
C LEU A 210 -1.73 12.43 15.67
N LEU A 211 -0.75 11.60 16.03
CA LEU A 211 -0.60 11.07 17.39
C LEU A 211 -0.23 12.18 18.39
N ASP A 212 0.65 13.11 17.98
CA ASP A 212 1.03 14.27 18.80
C ASP A 212 -0.16 15.20 19.04
N ASP A 213 -1.02 15.42 18.04
CA ASP A 213 -2.25 16.21 18.20
C ASP A 213 -3.18 15.60 19.27
N ILE A 214 -3.40 14.28 19.22
CA ILE A 214 -4.24 13.59 20.22
C ILE A 214 -3.59 13.62 21.61
N ALA A 215 -2.26 13.47 21.69
CA ALA A 215 -1.52 13.60 22.94
C ALA A 215 -1.67 15.02 23.54
N ASN A 216 -1.60 16.06 22.70
CA ASN A 216 -1.81 17.45 23.13
C ASN A 216 -3.25 17.70 23.58
N GLN A 217 -4.27 17.19 22.87
CA GLN A 217 -5.66 17.27 23.31
C GLN A 217 -5.87 16.58 24.67
N THR A 218 -5.19 15.45 24.89
CA THR A 218 -5.18 14.74 26.18
C THR A 218 -4.54 15.58 27.28
N LYS A 219 -3.39 16.19 27.02
CA LYS A 219 -2.73 17.12 27.97
C LYS A 219 -3.59 18.33 28.30
N ASN A 220 -4.31 18.88 27.32
CA ASN A 220 -5.20 20.02 27.54
C ASN A 220 -6.36 19.64 28.47
N LEU A 221 -7.02 18.50 28.22
CA LEU A 221 -8.07 18.00 29.12
C LEU A 221 -7.52 17.68 30.53
N LEU A 222 -6.32 17.12 30.61
CA LEU A 222 -5.64 16.88 31.87
C LEU A 222 -5.38 18.20 32.63
N TYR A 223 -4.96 19.26 31.93
CA TYR A 223 -4.71 20.57 32.54
C TYR A 223 -5.98 21.21 33.09
N GLU A 224 -7.10 21.11 32.35
CA GLU A 224 -8.41 21.61 32.79
C GLU A 224 -8.87 20.98 34.11
N ARG A 225 -8.54 19.70 34.35
CA ARG A 225 -8.98 18.93 35.53
C ARG A 225 -7.95 18.90 36.66
N HIS A 226 -6.69 18.83 36.30
CA HIS A 226 -5.56 18.58 37.20
C HIS A 226 -4.38 19.51 36.85
N PRO A 227 -4.53 20.84 36.98
CA PRO A 227 -3.52 21.81 36.56
C PRO A 227 -2.20 21.69 37.32
N THR A 228 -2.20 21.02 38.48
CA THR A 228 -1.02 20.76 39.32
C THR A 228 -0.32 19.43 39.02
N HIS A 229 -0.76 18.69 37.99
CA HIS A 229 -0.16 17.41 37.61
C HIS A 229 1.33 17.59 37.22
N SER A 230 2.21 16.68 37.66
CA SER A 230 3.66 16.84 37.53
C SER A 230 4.16 16.95 36.08
N ILE A 231 3.43 16.37 35.11
CA ILE A 231 3.69 16.50 33.67
C ILE A 231 3.85 17.93 33.16
N PHE A 232 3.20 18.92 33.80
CA PHE A 232 3.28 20.33 33.39
C PHE A 232 4.55 21.04 33.87
N SER A 233 5.27 20.42 34.81
CA SER A 233 6.56 20.89 35.30
C SER A 233 7.75 20.23 34.59
N LEU A 234 7.49 19.28 33.67
CA LEU A 234 8.53 18.49 33.02
C LEU A 234 9.15 19.23 31.83
N PRO A 235 10.49 19.15 31.64
CA PRO A 235 11.15 19.69 30.46
C PRO A 235 10.59 19.09 29.15
N VAL A 236 10.53 19.91 28.09
CA VAL A 236 10.03 19.49 26.78
C VAL A 236 10.91 18.38 26.18
N GLU A 237 12.20 18.40 26.48
CA GLU A 237 13.19 17.45 26.01
C GLU A 237 12.85 16.01 26.44
N GLU A 238 12.37 15.82 27.67
CA GLU A 238 11.96 14.49 28.18
C GLU A 238 10.75 13.95 27.43
N LEU A 239 9.73 14.78 27.20
CA LEU A 239 8.56 14.41 26.39
C LEU A 239 8.96 14.03 24.96
N LEU A 240 9.92 14.75 24.38
CA LEU A 240 10.48 14.43 23.07
C LEU A 240 11.25 13.10 23.06
N THR A 241 11.85 12.68 24.17
CA THR A 241 12.50 11.36 24.23
C THR A 241 11.47 10.23 24.14
N TRP A 242 10.38 10.33 24.90
CA TRP A 242 9.34 9.30 24.96
C TRP A 242 8.57 9.19 23.65
N LYS A 243 8.51 10.27 22.86
CA LYS A 243 7.97 10.24 21.50
C LYS A 243 8.65 9.20 20.61
N TYR A 244 9.97 9.02 20.74
CA TYR A 244 10.76 8.17 19.85
C TYR A 244 11.34 6.92 20.52
N ARG A 245 11.04 6.69 21.80
CA ARG A 245 11.56 5.55 22.55
C ARG A 245 10.52 4.96 23.50
N ASN A 246 10.49 3.64 23.58
CA ASN A 246 9.78 2.92 24.64
C ASN A 246 10.40 3.30 25.99
N ILE A 247 9.53 3.44 27.00
CA ILE A 247 9.91 3.77 28.37
C ILE A 247 9.96 2.50 29.22
N ASP A 248 10.92 2.43 30.13
CA ASP A 248 11.16 1.24 30.95
C ASP A 248 10.27 1.17 32.20
N ASP A 249 9.69 2.27 32.65
CA ASP A 249 8.72 2.29 33.75
C ASP A 249 7.75 3.47 33.59
N ASN A 250 6.69 3.51 34.39
CA ASN A 250 5.83 4.69 34.46
C ASN A 250 6.60 5.88 35.04
N GLN A 251 6.29 7.08 34.55
CA GLN A 251 6.96 8.33 34.95
C GLN A 251 6.20 9.08 36.06
N TRP A 252 5.07 8.53 36.50
CA TRP A 252 4.13 9.19 37.41
C TRP A 252 3.72 8.29 38.56
N SER A 253 3.18 8.90 39.62
CA SER A 253 2.47 8.17 40.66
C SER A 253 1.24 7.43 40.10
N THR A 254 0.72 6.47 40.85
CA THR A 254 -0.50 5.71 40.50
C THR A 254 -1.70 6.63 40.31
N LEU A 255 -1.81 7.69 41.12
CA LEU A 255 -2.88 8.69 41.01
C LEU A 255 -2.76 9.49 39.71
N GLU A 256 -1.59 10.03 39.44
CA GLU A 256 -1.31 10.83 38.23
C GLU A 256 -1.43 9.99 36.95
N THR A 257 -0.93 8.76 36.98
CA THR A 257 -1.11 7.81 35.87
C THR A 257 -2.60 7.58 35.58
N ARG A 258 -3.43 7.40 36.61
CA ARG A 258 -4.88 7.28 36.43
C ARG A 258 -5.49 8.53 35.80
N GLN A 259 -5.10 9.71 36.26
CA GLN A 259 -5.58 10.99 35.70
C GLN A 259 -5.25 11.12 34.20
N ILE A 260 -4.04 10.75 33.79
CA ILE A 260 -3.64 10.72 32.37
C ILE A 260 -4.51 9.73 31.59
N MET A 261 -4.69 8.52 32.12
CA MET A 261 -5.43 7.47 31.42
C MET A 261 -6.92 7.77 31.29
N GLU A 262 -7.54 8.36 32.31
CA GLU A 262 -8.94 8.83 32.25
C GLU A 262 -9.10 9.94 31.20
N ALA A 263 -8.19 10.92 31.18
CA ALA A 263 -8.19 11.96 30.16
C ALA A 263 -7.99 11.38 28.75
N LEU A 264 -7.09 10.42 28.58
CA LEU A 264 -6.83 9.74 27.31
C LEU A 264 -8.05 8.97 26.82
N CYS A 265 -8.66 8.15 27.68
CA CYS A 265 -9.86 7.40 27.31
C CYS A 265 -11.01 8.33 26.90
N GLU A 266 -11.22 9.45 27.62
CA GLU A 266 -12.24 10.42 27.26
C GLU A 266 -11.94 11.10 25.92
N VAL A 267 -10.72 11.60 25.72
CA VAL A 267 -10.35 12.23 24.45
C VAL A 267 -10.51 11.26 23.29
N LEU A 268 -9.94 10.06 23.41
CA LEU A 268 -9.89 9.10 22.32
C LEU A 268 -11.28 8.54 22.01
N PHE A 269 -12.00 7.99 22.99
CA PHE A 269 -13.23 7.24 22.74
C PHE A 269 -14.49 8.11 22.79
N GLN A 270 -14.53 9.17 23.60
CA GLN A 270 -15.74 10.00 23.77
C GLN A 270 -15.70 11.27 22.91
N LYS A 271 -14.59 12.02 22.92
CA LYS A 271 -14.49 13.29 22.18
C LYS A 271 -14.17 13.07 20.70
N LEU A 272 -13.19 12.21 20.39
CA LEU A 272 -12.77 11.90 19.03
C LEU A 272 -13.55 10.73 18.40
N GLY A 273 -14.33 9.99 19.21
CA GLY A 273 -15.22 8.94 18.74
C GLY A 273 -14.52 7.71 18.21
N PHE A 274 -13.30 7.39 18.69
CA PHE A 274 -12.67 6.13 18.29
C PHE A 274 -13.50 4.93 18.76
N TYR A 275 -13.63 3.89 17.93
CA TYR A 275 -14.31 2.66 18.35
C TYR A 275 -13.81 1.40 17.63
N GLY A 276 -14.06 0.25 18.27
CA GLY A 276 -13.76 -1.06 17.71
C GLY A 276 -14.75 -1.49 16.62
N ASN A 277 -14.27 -1.80 15.42
CA ASN A 277 -15.12 -2.23 14.31
C ASN A 277 -15.16 -3.77 14.20
N SER A 278 -15.98 -4.40 15.05
CA SER A 278 -16.17 -5.86 15.05
C SER A 278 -16.97 -6.38 13.87
N GLU A 279 -17.88 -5.59 13.29
CA GLU A 279 -18.74 -5.99 12.15
C GLU A 279 -17.92 -6.20 10.89
N MET A 280 -17.00 -5.28 10.59
CA MET A 280 -16.12 -5.33 9.43
C MET A 280 -14.69 -5.67 9.85
N TYR A 281 -14.51 -6.59 10.80
CA TYR A 281 -13.20 -6.92 11.39
C TYR A 281 -12.12 -7.20 10.33
N TYR A 282 -12.48 -7.90 9.26
CA TYR A 282 -11.58 -8.28 8.17
C TYR A 282 -11.53 -7.27 7.01
N SER A 283 -12.05 -6.06 7.18
CA SER A 283 -11.73 -4.96 6.26
C SER A 283 -10.26 -4.56 6.48
N SER A 284 -9.43 -4.63 5.44
CA SER A 284 -8.00 -4.31 5.54
C SER A 284 -7.74 -2.89 6.06
N GLU A 285 -8.64 -1.93 5.78
CA GLU A 285 -8.53 -0.55 6.26
C GLU A 285 -8.54 -0.46 7.80
N ASN A 286 -9.20 -1.39 8.49
CA ASN A 286 -9.23 -1.41 9.96
C ASN A 286 -7.87 -1.81 10.57
N SER A 287 -6.94 -2.33 9.76
CA SER A 287 -5.57 -2.69 10.19
C SER A 287 -4.56 -1.58 9.93
N PHE A 288 -4.84 -0.61 9.04
CA PHE A 288 -3.88 0.42 8.63
C PHE A 288 -3.94 1.65 9.54
N ILE A 289 -2.81 2.01 10.16
CA ILE A 289 -2.77 3.09 11.16
C ILE A 289 -3.22 4.45 10.59
N ASP A 290 -2.91 4.77 9.33
CA ASP A 290 -3.38 6.00 8.67
C ASP A 290 -4.91 6.03 8.56
N ARG A 291 -5.49 4.91 8.09
CA ARG A 291 -6.94 4.80 7.89
C ARG A 291 -7.70 4.79 9.20
N VAL A 292 -7.18 4.14 10.25
CA VAL A 292 -7.80 4.14 11.58
C VAL A 292 -7.73 5.53 12.22
N LEU A 293 -6.61 6.25 12.09
CA LEU A 293 -6.50 7.63 12.57
C LEU A 293 -7.42 8.60 11.80
N GLU A 294 -7.65 8.38 10.51
CA GLU A 294 -8.57 9.17 9.67
C GLU A 294 -10.05 8.87 9.99
N ARG A 295 -10.43 7.59 9.99
CA ARG A 295 -11.83 7.14 10.07
C ARG A 295 -12.33 6.91 11.51
N LYS A 296 -11.42 6.89 12.48
CA LYS A 296 -11.69 6.72 13.93
C LYS A 296 -12.24 5.34 14.30
N HIS A 297 -11.96 4.29 13.54
CA HIS A 297 -12.39 2.94 13.88
C HIS A 297 -11.43 1.90 13.31
N GLY A 298 -11.27 0.77 13.99
CA GLY A 298 -10.27 -0.21 13.62
C GLY A 298 -10.39 -1.53 14.38
N ILE A 299 -9.45 -2.44 14.13
CA ILE A 299 -9.32 -3.68 14.91
C ILE A 299 -8.62 -3.41 16.27
N PRO A 300 -8.79 -4.29 17.28
CA PRO A 300 -8.20 -4.10 18.61
C PRO A 300 -6.71 -3.80 18.58
N MET A 301 -5.96 -4.45 17.69
CA MET A 301 -4.52 -4.30 17.59
C MET A 301 -4.11 -2.89 17.14
N THR A 302 -4.68 -2.37 16.06
CA THR A 302 -4.33 -1.03 15.57
C THR A 302 -4.78 0.07 16.53
N LEU A 303 -5.95 -0.09 17.17
CA LEU A 303 -6.40 0.81 18.24
C LEU A 303 -5.47 0.77 19.46
N ALA A 304 -4.96 -0.41 19.83
CA ALA A 304 -4.01 -0.56 20.93
C ALA A 304 -2.66 0.09 20.62
N ILE A 305 -2.18 0.01 19.37
CA ILE A 305 -0.98 0.72 18.92
C ILE A 305 -1.15 2.22 19.07
N ILE A 306 -2.30 2.77 18.62
CA ILE A 306 -2.61 4.21 18.76
C ILE A 306 -2.66 4.61 20.24
N PHE A 307 -3.37 3.84 21.06
CA PHE A 307 -3.50 4.12 22.49
C PHE A 307 -2.13 4.08 23.19
N GLU A 308 -1.34 3.03 22.99
CA GLU A 308 0.01 2.89 23.55
C GLU A 308 0.91 4.05 23.11
N SER A 309 0.85 4.43 21.83
CA SER A 309 1.65 5.51 21.29
C SER A 309 1.36 6.86 21.96
N ILE A 310 0.10 7.13 22.28
CA ILE A 310 -0.30 8.36 22.99
C ILE A 310 0.08 8.26 24.47
N ALA A 311 -0.23 7.13 25.13
CA ALA A 311 0.10 6.91 26.54
C ALA A 311 1.61 7.05 26.81
N ARG A 312 2.45 6.47 25.95
CA ARG A 312 3.91 6.57 26.03
C ARG A 312 4.41 8.00 25.87
N ARG A 313 3.86 8.78 24.92
CA ARG A 313 4.17 10.22 24.77
C ARG A 313 3.85 11.03 26.03
N LEU A 314 2.93 10.52 26.85
CA LEU A 314 2.53 11.10 28.14
C LEU A 314 3.21 10.43 29.33
N GLY A 315 4.25 9.60 29.13
CA GLY A 315 5.04 8.98 30.22
C GLY A 315 4.38 7.77 30.88
N VAL A 316 3.34 7.19 30.29
CA VAL A 316 2.65 5.99 30.80
C VAL A 316 3.05 4.77 29.98
N ARG A 317 3.57 3.73 30.64
CA ARG A 317 4.00 2.50 29.96
C ARG A 317 2.79 1.59 29.79
N CYS A 318 2.55 1.13 28.56
CA CYS A 318 1.53 0.14 28.25
C CYS A 318 2.15 -1.01 27.46
N GLU A 319 1.95 -2.23 27.93
CA GLU A 319 2.53 -3.43 27.34
C GLU A 319 1.55 -4.10 26.39
N PRO A 320 1.86 -4.30 25.10
CA PRO A 320 1.00 -5.08 24.21
C PRO A 320 0.94 -6.55 24.66
N VAL A 321 -0.27 -7.10 24.72
CA VAL A 321 -0.50 -8.50 25.09
C VAL A 321 -1.32 -9.19 24.02
N SER A 322 -0.67 -10.14 23.37
CA SER A 322 -1.20 -10.93 22.27
C SER A 322 -1.90 -12.19 22.81
N PHE A 323 -3.22 -12.33 22.62
CA PHE A 323 -3.98 -13.53 22.99
C PHE A 323 -4.52 -14.24 21.74
N PRO A 324 -4.78 -15.56 21.77
CA PRO A 324 -5.56 -16.17 20.69
C PRO A 324 -6.88 -15.40 20.47
N SER A 325 -7.11 -14.95 19.25
CA SER A 325 -8.28 -14.16 18.82
C SER A 325 -8.48 -12.77 19.46
N HIS A 326 -7.63 -12.31 20.40
CA HIS A 326 -7.77 -11.00 21.07
C HIS A 326 -6.42 -10.27 21.22
N PHE A 327 -6.46 -8.96 21.43
CA PHE A 327 -5.29 -8.12 21.66
C PHE A 327 -5.65 -7.04 22.68
N LEU A 328 -4.89 -6.94 23.78
CA LEU A 328 -5.12 -5.98 24.86
C LEU A 328 -3.80 -5.26 25.20
N LEU A 329 -3.89 -4.14 25.92
CA LEU A 329 -2.74 -3.56 26.59
C LEU A 329 -2.73 -3.96 28.06
N ARG A 330 -1.55 -4.12 28.65
CA ARG A 330 -1.33 -4.36 30.07
C ARG A 330 -0.65 -3.17 30.71
N TRP A 331 -1.25 -2.67 31.79
CA TRP A 331 -0.69 -1.66 32.66
C TRP A 331 -0.33 -2.27 34.02
N LYS A 332 0.81 -1.88 34.58
CA LYS A 332 1.24 -2.22 35.95
C LYS A 332 1.62 -0.92 36.65
N GLU A 333 1.45 -0.86 37.97
CA GLU A 333 1.89 0.30 38.78
C GLU A 333 3.38 0.56 38.60
N LYS A 334 4.18 -0.51 38.65
CA LYS A 334 5.62 -0.47 38.46
C LYS A 334 6.09 -1.68 37.67
N TYR A 335 7.03 -1.48 36.75
CA TYR A 335 7.57 -2.53 35.89
C TYR A 335 8.93 -3.02 36.37
N ASN A 336 9.78 -2.11 36.85
CA ASN A 336 11.13 -2.45 37.32
C ASN A 336 11.11 -2.77 38.82
N VAL A 337 10.64 -3.97 39.16
CA VAL A 337 10.64 -4.51 40.53
C VAL A 337 11.29 -5.91 40.56
N PRO A 338 11.88 -6.32 41.70
CA PRO A 338 12.52 -7.64 41.82
C PRO A 338 11.56 -8.82 41.59
N ASP A 339 10.28 -8.66 41.96
CA ASP A 339 9.21 -9.63 41.73
C ASP A 339 8.05 -8.97 40.96
N PRO A 340 8.08 -8.96 39.61
CA PRO A 340 7.06 -8.35 38.76
C PRO A 340 5.68 -9.03 38.81
N GLU A 341 5.59 -10.22 39.42
CA GLU A 341 4.31 -10.96 39.56
C GLU A 341 3.53 -10.52 40.80
N SER A 342 4.22 -9.97 41.79
CA SER A 342 3.60 -9.40 43.00
C SER A 342 2.76 -8.14 42.71
N ILE A 343 3.04 -7.45 41.60
CA ILE A 343 2.32 -6.23 41.19
C ILE A 343 1.05 -6.60 40.41
N GLU A 344 -0.08 -6.04 40.85
CA GLU A 344 -1.36 -6.23 40.15
C GLU A 344 -1.28 -5.69 38.72
N SER A 345 -1.75 -6.50 37.77
CA SER A 345 -1.82 -6.13 36.36
C SER A 345 -3.25 -5.75 35.99
N PHE A 346 -3.38 -4.58 35.37
CA PHE A 346 -4.61 -4.11 34.75
C PHE A 346 -4.50 -4.27 33.24
N TYR A 347 -5.63 -4.55 32.59
CA TYR A 347 -5.71 -4.73 31.15
C TYR A 347 -6.64 -3.68 30.58
N ILE A 348 -6.29 -3.12 29.43
CA ILE A 348 -7.05 -2.06 28.77
C ILE A 348 -7.64 -2.67 27.50
N ASP A 349 -8.96 -2.69 27.44
CA ASP A 349 -9.72 -3.15 26.30
C ASP A 349 -10.13 -1.97 25.41
N VAL A 350 -9.26 -1.67 24.45
CA VAL A 350 -9.46 -0.59 23.47
C VAL A 350 -10.59 -0.87 22.48
N LEU A 351 -11.04 -2.13 22.34
CA LEU A 351 -12.20 -2.46 21.51
C LEU A 351 -13.49 -1.96 22.19
N ASN A 352 -13.55 -2.05 23.52
CA ASN A 352 -14.69 -1.68 24.34
C ASN A 352 -14.52 -0.31 25.03
N GLY A 353 -13.92 0.67 24.33
CA GLY A 353 -13.83 2.05 24.83
C GLY A 353 -12.75 2.29 25.88
N GLY A 354 -11.71 1.45 25.94
CA GLY A 354 -10.60 1.60 26.88
C GLY A 354 -10.94 1.15 28.30
N GLN A 355 -11.88 0.20 28.46
CA GLN A 355 -12.25 -0.32 29.76
C GLN A 355 -11.07 -0.99 30.48
N PHE A 356 -10.91 -0.66 31.75
CA PHE A 356 -9.92 -1.28 32.62
C PHE A 356 -10.45 -2.58 33.22
N LEU A 357 -9.70 -3.65 33.02
CA LEU A 357 -10.03 -4.99 33.41
C LEU A 357 -8.95 -5.52 34.36
N THR A 358 -9.36 -6.26 35.38
CA THR A 358 -8.43 -7.03 36.22
C THR A 358 -8.38 -8.48 35.74
N LYS A 359 -7.42 -9.28 36.25
CA LYS A 359 -7.40 -10.73 35.98
C LYS A 359 -8.73 -11.43 36.32
N LYS A 360 -9.49 -10.91 37.29
CA LYS A 360 -10.78 -11.46 37.72
C LYS A 360 -11.94 -11.05 36.79
N ASN A 361 -11.86 -9.86 36.20
CA ASN A 361 -12.95 -9.25 35.43
C ASN A 361 -12.69 -9.21 33.92
N CYS A 362 -11.58 -9.79 33.44
CA CYS A 362 -11.30 -9.90 32.03
C CYS A 362 -12.38 -10.77 31.33
N PRO A 363 -12.93 -10.32 30.19
CA PRO A 363 -14.00 -11.03 29.50
C PRO A 363 -13.58 -12.48 29.19
N ARG A 364 -14.55 -13.39 29.32
CA ARG A 364 -14.35 -14.79 28.94
C ARG A 364 -14.27 -14.87 27.43
N ILE A 365 -13.07 -15.10 26.93
CA ILE A 365 -12.76 -15.10 25.50
C ILE A 365 -12.95 -16.51 24.92
N GLY A 366 -13.72 -16.64 23.85
CA GLY A 366 -13.79 -17.86 23.02
C GLY A 366 -14.47 -19.07 23.68
N GLY A 367 -15.46 -18.88 24.56
CA GLY A 367 -16.17 -19.98 25.22
C GLY A 367 -15.36 -20.74 26.28
N ILE A 368 -14.15 -20.26 26.60
CA ILE A 368 -13.30 -20.83 27.64
C ILE A 368 -13.81 -20.35 29.01
N SER A 369 -13.96 -21.29 29.96
CA SER A 369 -14.51 -21.03 31.30
C SER A 369 -13.60 -20.19 32.22
N ARG A 370 -12.33 -19.98 31.82
CA ARG A 370 -11.32 -19.17 32.53
C ARG A 370 -10.71 -18.13 31.59
N CYS A 371 -10.34 -16.99 32.15
CA CYS A 371 -9.65 -15.93 31.44
C CYS A 371 -8.32 -16.43 30.82
N PRO A 372 -8.07 -16.25 29.51
CA PRO A 372 -6.86 -16.75 28.85
C PRO A 372 -5.56 -16.07 29.33
N ILE A 373 -5.66 -15.00 30.12
CA ILE A 373 -4.52 -14.32 30.79
C ILE A 373 -3.69 -15.29 31.63
N ALA A 374 -4.28 -16.35 32.18
CA ALA A 374 -3.54 -17.33 32.98
C ALA A 374 -2.70 -18.31 32.14
N LYS A 375 -2.87 -18.36 30.81
CA LYS A 375 -2.27 -19.36 29.91
C LYS A 375 -1.36 -18.77 28.83
N TYR A 376 -1.55 -17.50 28.44
CA TYR A 376 -0.81 -16.87 27.33
C TYR A 376 -0.21 -15.53 27.77
N ASN A 377 1.07 -15.29 27.44
CA ASN A 377 1.84 -14.08 27.76
C ASN A 377 1.81 -13.68 29.24
N VAL A 378 1.89 -14.68 30.12
CA VAL A 378 1.90 -14.50 31.58
C VAL A 378 3.08 -13.63 32.02
N HIS A 379 4.23 -13.73 31.34
CA HIS A 379 5.48 -13.12 31.79
C HIS A 379 5.95 -11.93 30.93
N ASN A 380 5.98 -12.05 29.58
CA ASN A 380 6.57 -11.03 28.71
C ASN A 380 5.52 -10.31 27.83
N PRO A 381 5.68 -8.99 27.59
CA PRO A 381 4.90 -8.27 26.58
C PRO A 381 5.24 -8.77 25.17
N ALA A 382 4.31 -8.62 24.23
CA ALA A 382 4.60 -8.85 22.82
C ALA A 382 5.64 -7.82 22.34
N THR A 383 6.66 -8.28 21.64
CA THR A 383 7.64 -7.44 20.98
C THR A 383 7.01 -6.71 19.78
N ALA A 384 7.63 -5.62 19.33
CA ALA A 384 7.18 -4.93 18.11
C ALA A 384 7.16 -5.87 16.90
N VAL A 385 8.14 -6.78 16.79
CA VAL A 385 8.19 -7.82 15.76
C VAL A 385 6.96 -8.73 15.84
N GLU A 386 6.62 -9.26 17.01
CA GLU A 386 5.43 -10.12 17.17
C GLU A 386 4.12 -9.39 16.87
N VAL A 387 4.00 -8.11 17.24
CA VAL A 387 2.83 -7.29 16.92
C VAL A 387 2.71 -7.10 15.41
N VAL A 388 3.79 -6.73 14.72
CA VAL A 388 3.78 -6.52 13.27
C VAL A 388 3.56 -7.84 12.51
N THR A 389 4.17 -8.95 12.93
CA THR A 389 3.90 -10.29 12.38
C THR A 389 2.41 -10.62 12.49
N ARG A 390 1.78 -10.30 13.62
CA ARG A 390 0.33 -10.50 13.79
C ARG A 390 -0.50 -9.58 12.90
N MET A 391 -0.07 -8.34 12.66
CA MET A 391 -0.71 -7.45 11.67
C MET A 391 -0.68 -8.08 10.27
N ALA A 392 0.46 -8.64 9.85
CA ALA A 392 0.62 -9.30 8.57
C ALA A 392 -0.31 -10.53 8.44
N TYR A 393 -0.40 -11.37 9.48
CA TYR A 393 -1.31 -12.51 9.50
C TYR A 393 -2.79 -12.10 9.40
N ASN A 394 -3.20 -11.06 10.13
CA ASN A 394 -4.55 -10.52 10.04
C ASN A 394 -4.87 -10.01 8.62
N LEU A 395 -3.90 -9.41 7.95
CA LEU A 395 -4.05 -8.96 6.56
C LEU A 395 -4.14 -10.12 5.57
N ASP A 396 -3.44 -11.22 5.78
CA ASP A 396 -3.60 -12.45 4.97
C ASP A 396 -5.02 -13.01 5.12
N ILE A 397 -5.53 -13.13 6.36
CA ILE A 397 -6.92 -13.57 6.58
C ILE A 397 -7.91 -12.59 5.93
N ALA A 398 -7.68 -11.28 6.07
CA ALA A 398 -8.52 -10.25 5.46
C ALA A 398 -8.54 -10.36 3.92
N ALA A 399 -7.38 -10.54 3.30
CA ALA A 399 -7.25 -10.68 1.84
C ALA A 399 -7.96 -11.92 1.29
N ARG A 400 -8.10 -12.97 2.11
CA ARG A 400 -8.84 -14.19 1.75
C ARG A 400 -10.34 -14.06 1.87
N GLN A 401 -10.87 -13.04 2.56
CA GLN A 401 -12.32 -12.82 2.61
C GLN A 401 -12.87 -12.46 1.23
N HIS A 402 -14.08 -12.95 0.93
CA HIS A 402 -14.77 -12.69 -0.35
C HIS A 402 -15.55 -11.35 -0.36
N ILE A 403 -15.19 -10.40 0.51
CA ILE A 403 -15.87 -9.11 0.65
C ILE A 403 -15.48 -8.14 -0.47
N HIS A 404 -14.22 -8.20 -0.93
CA HIS A 404 -13.69 -7.33 -1.98
C HIS A 404 -12.98 -8.18 -3.03
N LEU A 405 -13.62 -8.38 -4.19
CA LEU A 405 -13.08 -9.21 -5.27
C LEU A 405 -12.03 -8.46 -6.11
N ASN A 406 -12.25 -7.17 -6.36
CA ASN A 406 -11.35 -6.35 -7.17
C ASN A 406 -9.94 -6.29 -6.55
N GLY A 407 -8.90 -6.75 -7.27
CA GLY A 407 -7.51 -6.75 -6.78
C GLY A 407 -7.20 -7.75 -5.66
N ARG A 408 -8.06 -8.76 -5.44
CA ARG A 408 -7.90 -9.74 -4.36
C ARG A 408 -6.60 -10.54 -4.48
N ALA A 409 -6.25 -11.02 -5.67
CA ALA A 409 -5.03 -11.78 -5.91
C ALA A 409 -3.79 -10.98 -5.48
N THR A 410 -3.69 -9.72 -5.93
CA THR A 410 -2.60 -8.81 -5.56
C THR A 410 -2.53 -8.56 -4.05
N ARG A 411 -3.66 -8.44 -3.35
CA ARG A 411 -3.71 -8.30 -1.87
C ARG A 411 -3.22 -9.56 -1.17
N ILE A 412 -3.68 -10.74 -1.59
CA ILE A 412 -3.22 -12.03 -1.03
C ILE A 412 -1.70 -12.14 -1.21
N ARG A 413 -1.21 -11.87 -2.42
CA ARG A 413 0.23 -11.87 -2.70
C ARG A 413 0.99 -10.91 -1.79
N SER A 414 0.50 -9.67 -1.67
CA SER A 414 1.15 -8.65 -0.82
C SER A 414 1.20 -9.07 0.64
N ALA A 415 0.13 -9.67 1.17
CA ALA A 415 0.10 -10.18 2.54
C ALA A 415 1.03 -11.39 2.75
N LEU A 416 1.11 -12.30 1.79
CA LEU A 416 2.03 -13.44 1.84
C LEU A 416 3.50 -13.00 1.79
N GLU A 417 3.84 -12.07 0.90
CA GLU A 417 5.19 -11.49 0.82
C GLU A 417 5.53 -10.69 2.10
N LEU A 418 4.53 -10.02 2.71
CA LEU A 418 4.71 -9.36 4.01
C LEU A 418 5.00 -10.37 5.13
N ASN A 419 4.23 -11.47 5.20
CA ASN A 419 4.48 -12.55 6.16
C ASN A 419 5.89 -13.12 5.99
N TYR A 420 6.35 -13.30 4.74
CA TYR A 420 7.70 -13.77 4.47
C TYR A 420 8.77 -12.79 4.96
N MET A 421 8.59 -11.49 4.71
CA MET A 421 9.50 -10.45 5.22
C MET A 421 9.59 -10.46 6.76
N MET A 422 8.48 -10.75 7.44
CA MET A 422 8.41 -10.83 8.90
C MET A 422 9.01 -12.13 9.45
N GLN A 423 8.83 -13.24 8.75
CA GLN A 423 9.19 -14.59 9.19
C GLN A 423 9.86 -15.36 8.02
N PRO A 424 11.11 -15.02 7.67
CA PRO A 424 11.77 -15.58 6.47
C PRO A 424 12.09 -17.07 6.57
N HIS A 425 12.04 -17.65 7.77
CA HIS A 425 12.25 -19.09 8.04
C HIS A 425 10.95 -19.90 8.07
N ASP A 426 9.78 -19.27 7.91
CA ASP A 426 8.49 -19.97 7.90
C ASP A 426 8.25 -20.65 6.53
N THR A 427 8.49 -21.96 6.50
CA THR A 427 8.26 -22.84 5.35
C THR A 427 6.80 -22.86 4.89
N THR A 428 5.84 -22.64 5.80
CA THR A 428 4.40 -22.60 5.46
C THR A 428 4.09 -21.38 4.60
N THR A 429 4.64 -20.23 4.98
CA THR A 429 4.53 -19.00 4.17
C THR A 429 5.17 -19.19 2.79
N ILE A 430 6.34 -19.82 2.70
CA ILE A 430 6.99 -20.09 1.41
C ILE A 430 6.17 -21.07 0.55
N LEU A 431 5.57 -22.10 1.15
CA LEU A 431 4.66 -23.00 0.45
C LEU A 431 3.43 -22.26 -0.10
N HIS A 432 2.83 -21.37 0.69
CA HIS A 432 1.70 -20.56 0.25
C HIS A 432 2.06 -19.60 -0.89
N LEU A 433 3.23 -18.95 -0.82
CA LEU A 433 3.78 -18.15 -1.93
C LEU A 433 4.02 -19.01 -3.17
N GLY A 434 4.62 -20.19 -3.00
CA GLY A 434 4.87 -21.14 -4.07
C GLY A 434 3.60 -21.55 -4.80
N ARG A 435 2.56 -21.93 -4.05
CA ARG A 435 1.23 -22.23 -4.61
C ARG A 435 0.62 -21.04 -5.33
N PHE A 436 0.70 -19.83 -4.76
CA PHE A 436 0.20 -18.61 -5.40
C PHE A 436 0.93 -18.34 -6.73
N TYR A 437 2.26 -18.39 -6.72
CA TYR A 437 3.09 -18.09 -7.89
C TYR A 437 2.84 -19.10 -9.01
N MET A 438 2.74 -20.39 -8.68
CA MET A 438 2.39 -21.43 -9.64
C MET A 438 0.99 -21.24 -10.23
N LEU A 439 0.01 -20.90 -9.38
CA LEU A 439 -1.37 -20.68 -9.80
C LEU A 439 -1.49 -19.51 -10.79
N HIS A 440 -0.69 -18.47 -10.60
CA HIS A 440 -0.66 -17.26 -11.42
C HIS A 440 0.44 -17.25 -12.49
N GLN A 441 1.11 -18.40 -12.72
CA GLN A 441 2.15 -18.53 -13.75
C GLN A 441 3.29 -17.50 -13.61
N MET A 442 3.77 -17.33 -12.38
CA MET A 442 4.83 -16.39 -12.02
C MET A 442 6.19 -17.09 -11.88
N ASP A 443 7.29 -16.34 -12.01
CA ASP A 443 8.62 -16.92 -11.79
C ASP A 443 8.85 -17.29 -10.31
N VAL A 444 9.16 -18.56 -10.07
CA VAL A 444 9.41 -19.13 -8.72
C VAL A 444 10.90 -19.17 -8.35
N SER A 445 11.79 -18.61 -9.17
CA SER A 445 13.24 -18.78 -8.99
C SER A 445 13.74 -18.22 -7.65
N GLU A 446 13.18 -17.10 -7.21
CA GLU A 446 13.48 -16.53 -5.90
C GLU A 446 13.00 -17.41 -4.75
N LEU A 447 11.81 -17.99 -4.82
CA LEU A 447 11.29 -18.88 -3.78
C LEU A 447 12.17 -20.13 -3.61
N VAL A 448 12.74 -20.64 -4.70
CA VAL A 448 13.71 -21.75 -4.65
C VAL A 448 14.97 -21.35 -3.89
N ILE A 449 15.52 -20.15 -4.16
CA ILE A 449 16.69 -19.62 -3.44
C ILE A 449 16.36 -19.41 -1.95
N MET A 450 15.17 -18.88 -1.66
CA MET A 450 14.69 -18.68 -0.29
C MET A 450 14.62 -20.01 0.48
N LEU A 451 14.02 -21.06 -0.10
CA LEU A 451 13.97 -22.39 0.53
C LEU A 451 15.36 -22.98 0.79
N GLN A 452 16.30 -22.81 -0.14
CA GLN A 452 17.68 -23.29 0.03
C GLN A 452 18.38 -22.62 1.21
N ASN A 453 18.07 -21.35 1.49
CA ASN A 453 18.60 -20.65 2.65
C ASN A 453 18.01 -21.20 3.96
N VAL A 454 16.71 -21.51 3.98
CA VAL A 454 16.01 -22.09 5.15
C VAL A 454 16.45 -23.54 5.42
N GLN A 455 16.76 -24.32 4.38
CA GLN A 455 17.21 -25.72 4.49
C GLN A 455 18.48 -25.92 5.33
N LYS A 456 19.26 -24.85 5.54
CA LYS A 456 20.45 -24.88 6.39
C LYS A 456 20.10 -25.20 7.85
N ASP A 457 18.86 -24.93 8.26
CA ASP A 457 18.33 -25.24 9.58
C ASP A 457 17.86 -26.70 9.65
N LEU A 458 18.26 -27.44 10.70
CA LEU A 458 17.97 -28.88 10.82
C LEU A 458 16.46 -29.17 10.95
N GLU A 459 15.71 -28.28 11.59
CA GLU A 459 14.30 -28.45 11.93
C GLU A 459 13.36 -28.34 10.71
N THR A 460 13.76 -27.62 9.66
CA THR A 460 12.93 -27.35 8.48
C THR A 460 13.22 -28.30 7.31
N ARG A 461 14.22 -29.19 7.44
CA ARG A 461 14.70 -30.04 6.32
C ARG A 461 13.63 -30.95 5.73
N GLU A 462 12.79 -31.56 6.58
CA GLU A 462 11.72 -32.45 6.12
C GLU A 462 10.68 -31.68 5.32
N GLU A 463 10.24 -30.51 5.82
CA GLU A 463 9.27 -29.65 5.13
C GLU A 463 9.83 -29.12 3.80
N VAL A 464 11.08 -28.66 3.79
CA VAL A 464 11.74 -28.18 2.56
C VAL A 464 11.82 -29.30 1.52
N SER A 465 12.07 -30.55 1.94
CA SER A 465 12.13 -31.71 1.02
C SER A 465 10.81 -31.99 0.30
N LEU A 466 9.67 -31.55 0.85
CA LEU A 466 8.34 -31.67 0.23
C LEU A 466 8.05 -30.51 -0.74
N ILE A 467 8.50 -29.30 -0.42
CA ILE A 467 8.18 -28.08 -1.20
C ILE A 467 9.13 -27.93 -2.40
N GLN A 468 10.41 -28.20 -2.21
CA GLN A 468 11.45 -27.92 -3.20
C GLN A 468 11.24 -28.67 -4.54
N PRO A 469 10.90 -29.98 -4.57
CA PRO A 469 10.65 -30.68 -5.83
C PRO A 469 9.49 -30.07 -6.63
N MET A 470 8.42 -29.64 -5.94
CA MET A 470 7.26 -29.00 -6.58
C MET A 470 7.66 -27.73 -7.32
N LEU A 471 8.40 -26.83 -6.65
CA LEU A 471 8.86 -25.58 -7.27
C LEU A 471 9.85 -25.83 -8.41
N GLN A 472 10.78 -26.78 -8.25
CA GLN A 472 11.75 -27.11 -9.29
C GLN A 472 11.10 -27.75 -10.52
N MET A 473 10.10 -28.61 -10.33
CA MET A 473 9.32 -29.18 -11.44
C MET A 473 8.59 -28.08 -12.20
N PHE A 474 7.91 -27.18 -11.49
CA PHE A 474 7.24 -26.04 -12.10
C PHE A 474 8.23 -25.15 -12.87
N GLN A 475 9.35 -24.78 -12.26
CA GLN A 475 10.39 -23.94 -12.89
C GLN A 475 10.93 -24.55 -14.20
N LYS A 476 11.06 -25.88 -14.28
CA LYS A 476 11.48 -26.58 -15.51
C LYS A 476 10.42 -26.54 -16.61
N SER A 477 9.14 -26.68 -16.26
CA SER A 477 8.03 -26.55 -17.22
C SER A 477 7.72 -25.11 -17.61
N HIS A 478 8.06 -24.14 -16.76
CA HIS A 478 7.68 -22.74 -16.85
C HIS A 478 8.66 -21.91 -17.73
N ARG A 479 9.02 -22.44 -18.91
CA ARG A 479 9.94 -21.77 -19.85
C ARG A 479 9.48 -21.90 -21.30
N SER A 480 8.50 -21.09 -21.67
CA SER A 480 8.35 -20.63 -23.06
C SER A 480 7.74 -19.24 -23.03
N GLU A 481 8.44 -18.27 -23.60
CA GLU A 481 7.79 -17.02 -24.01
C GLU A 481 6.78 -17.38 -25.10
N GLU A 482 5.50 -17.37 -24.75
CA GLU A 482 4.44 -17.67 -25.70
C GLU A 482 4.22 -16.45 -26.60
N GLU A 483 4.54 -16.59 -27.88
CA GLU A 483 4.18 -15.59 -28.89
C GLU A 483 2.66 -15.39 -28.92
N ILE A 484 2.22 -14.14 -29.09
CA ILE A 484 0.81 -13.82 -29.22
C ILE A 484 0.28 -14.44 -30.52
N GLN A 485 -0.59 -15.44 -30.39
CA GLN A 485 -1.26 -16.07 -31.53
C GLN A 485 -2.53 -15.27 -31.90
N PRO A 486 -2.62 -14.69 -33.12
CA PRO A 486 -3.79 -13.94 -33.54
C PRO A 486 -5.02 -14.84 -33.68
N LYS A 487 -6.14 -14.46 -33.06
CA LYS A 487 -7.43 -15.14 -33.21
C LYS A 487 -8.18 -14.60 -34.42
N ARG A 488 -8.90 -15.51 -35.11
CA ARG A 488 -9.72 -15.18 -36.28
C ARG A 488 -11.20 -15.22 -35.96
N ARG A 489 -11.94 -14.17 -36.33
CA ARG A 489 -13.38 -14.12 -36.06
C ARG A 489 -14.11 -15.14 -36.93
N THR A 490 -15.19 -15.68 -36.37
CA THR A 490 -16.17 -16.47 -37.12
C THR A 490 -17.52 -15.75 -37.07
N SER A 491 -18.44 -16.10 -37.98
CA SER A 491 -19.79 -15.55 -37.97
C SER A 491 -20.57 -15.82 -36.68
N LYS A 492 -20.13 -16.79 -35.86
CA LYS A 492 -20.73 -17.08 -34.54
C LYS A 492 -20.41 -16.01 -33.49
N VAL A 493 -19.25 -15.33 -33.58
CA VAL A 493 -18.77 -14.34 -32.59
C VAL A 493 -19.47 -13.00 -32.83
N LYS A 494 -20.45 -12.68 -31.99
CA LYS A 494 -21.33 -11.50 -32.14
C LYS A 494 -20.73 -10.21 -31.58
N TYR A 495 -19.90 -10.29 -30.55
CA TYR A 495 -19.37 -9.13 -29.83
C TYR A 495 -17.87 -9.00 -30.03
N ALA A 496 -17.32 -7.83 -29.68
CA ALA A 496 -15.92 -7.48 -29.86
C ALA A 496 -15.27 -7.09 -28.53
N VAL A 497 -13.96 -7.33 -28.42
CA VAL A 497 -13.12 -6.90 -27.30
C VAL A 497 -13.19 -5.39 -27.14
N GLY A 498 -13.40 -4.92 -25.91
CA GLY A 498 -13.56 -3.52 -25.54
C GLY A 498 -15.01 -3.04 -25.45
N LEU A 499 -15.99 -3.83 -25.89
CA LEU A 499 -17.41 -3.50 -25.71
C LEU A 499 -17.82 -3.59 -24.23
N ILE A 500 -18.65 -2.63 -23.82
CA ILE A 500 -19.31 -2.62 -22.52
C ILE A 500 -20.68 -3.28 -22.65
N MET A 501 -20.88 -4.31 -21.85
CA MET A 501 -22.04 -5.18 -21.85
C MET A 501 -22.73 -5.12 -20.49
N THR A 502 -23.97 -5.59 -20.45
CA THR A 502 -24.72 -5.86 -19.23
C THR A 502 -24.98 -7.36 -19.16
N HIS A 503 -24.69 -7.97 -18.02
CA HIS A 503 -24.98 -9.39 -17.79
C HIS A 503 -26.49 -9.58 -17.54
N LYS A 504 -27.10 -10.55 -18.24
CA LYS A 504 -28.56 -10.71 -18.30
C LYS A 504 -29.23 -11.05 -16.97
N VAL A 505 -28.51 -11.69 -16.04
CA VAL A 505 -29.12 -12.27 -14.82
C VAL A 505 -29.05 -11.31 -13.64
N ASP A 506 -27.91 -10.68 -13.44
CA ASP A 506 -27.63 -9.83 -12.28
C ASP A 506 -27.50 -8.34 -12.63
N ASP A 507 -27.72 -7.97 -13.89
CA ASP A 507 -27.67 -6.59 -14.42
C ASP A 507 -26.32 -5.88 -14.22
N ASN A 508 -25.26 -6.64 -13.89
CA ASN A 508 -23.93 -6.08 -13.69
C ASN A 508 -23.31 -5.66 -15.02
N LEU A 509 -22.68 -4.48 -15.02
CA LEU A 509 -21.91 -3.99 -16.14
C LEU A 509 -20.61 -4.80 -16.27
N CYS A 510 -20.20 -5.11 -17.49
CA CYS A 510 -18.92 -5.76 -17.75
C CYS A 510 -18.28 -5.28 -19.05
N VAL A 511 -16.97 -5.49 -19.20
CA VAL A 511 -16.22 -5.22 -20.44
C VAL A 511 -15.62 -6.50 -20.95
N ILE A 512 -15.79 -6.78 -22.25
CA ILE A 512 -15.21 -7.94 -22.92
C ILE A 512 -13.71 -7.72 -23.09
N THR A 513 -12.88 -8.60 -22.52
CA THR A 513 -11.41 -8.59 -22.66
C THR A 513 -10.90 -9.63 -23.66
N GLY A 514 -11.71 -10.61 -24.02
CA GLY A 514 -11.34 -11.68 -24.97
C GLY A 514 -12.52 -12.62 -25.27
N TRP A 515 -12.31 -13.53 -26.21
CA TRP A 515 -13.32 -14.54 -26.57
C TRP A 515 -12.71 -15.85 -27.08
N ASN A 516 -13.48 -16.94 -26.97
CA ASN A 516 -13.19 -18.25 -27.55
C ASN A 516 -14.43 -18.74 -28.32
N THR A 517 -14.21 -19.48 -29.42
CA THR A 517 -15.31 -20.07 -30.22
C THR A 517 -15.93 -21.30 -29.59
N SER A 518 -15.25 -21.89 -28.61
CA SER A 518 -15.69 -23.04 -27.81
C SER A 518 -15.32 -22.80 -26.35
N CYS A 519 -15.95 -23.55 -25.43
CA CYS A 519 -15.71 -23.43 -24.00
C CYS A 519 -14.26 -23.81 -23.64
N GLN A 520 -13.47 -22.80 -23.28
CA GLN A 520 -12.07 -22.90 -22.85
C GLN A 520 -11.81 -21.85 -21.77
N PRO A 521 -12.32 -22.05 -20.54
CA PRO A 521 -12.20 -21.07 -19.47
C PRO A 521 -10.73 -20.87 -19.07
N PRO A 522 -10.27 -19.62 -18.86
CA PRO A 522 -8.98 -19.37 -18.24
C PRO A 522 -8.93 -19.89 -16.80
N VAL A 523 -7.72 -20.22 -16.33
CA VAL A 523 -7.50 -20.63 -14.94
C VAL A 523 -7.93 -19.50 -13.99
N ASN A 524 -8.70 -19.82 -12.94
CA ASN A 524 -9.22 -18.90 -11.90
C ASN A 524 -10.36 -17.96 -12.30
N TRP A 525 -10.96 -18.13 -13.48
CA TRP A 525 -12.12 -17.34 -13.88
C TRP A 525 -13.42 -18.01 -13.44
N HIS A 526 -14.38 -17.23 -12.92
CA HIS A 526 -15.67 -17.79 -12.53
C HIS A 526 -16.45 -18.17 -13.79
N GLN A 527 -16.81 -19.45 -13.89
CA GLN A 527 -17.62 -19.97 -14.98
C GLN A 527 -19.06 -20.21 -14.49
N ILE A 528 -20.03 -20.03 -15.39
CA ILE A 528 -21.41 -20.41 -15.12
C ILE A 528 -21.51 -21.95 -15.15
N GLU A 529 -22.08 -22.54 -14.11
CA GLU A 529 -22.32 -23.99 -14.01
C GLU A 529 -23.11 -24.50 -15.24
N ASP A 530 -22.82 -25.75 -15.66
CA ASP A 530 -23.47 -26.45 -16.79
C ASP A 530 -23.30 -25.82 -18.20
N SER A 531 -22.37 -24.87 -18.36
CA SER A 531 -22.14 -24.21 -19.65
C SER A 531 -21.19 -24.94 -20.62
N GLU A 532 -20.51 -26.00 -20.19
CA GLU A 532 -19.42 -26.66 -20.94
C GLU A 532 -19.84 -27.29 -22.28
N ASN A 533 -21.12 -27.67 -22.40
CA ASN A 533 -21.65 -28.39 -23.57
C ASN A 533 -22.32 -27.48 -24.62
N LEU A 534 -22.27 -26.17 -24.45
CA LEU A 534 -22.92 -25.23 -25.37
C LEU A 534 -22.08 -25.00 -26.64
N ASP A 535 -22.65 -25.25 -27.83
CA ASP A 535 -22.03 -24.89 -29.13
C ASP A 535 -22.20 -23.40 -29.44
N GLN A 536 -21.58 -22.56 -28.63
CA GLN A 536 -21.57 -21.10 -28.81
C GLN A 536 -20.23 -20.49 -28.39
N PRO A 537 -19.93 -19.24 -28.80
CA PRO A 537 -18.79 -18.51 -28.28
C PRO A 537 -18.95 -18.14 -26.79
N PHE A 538 -17.80 -17.98 -26.15
CA PHE A 538 -17.67 -17.55 -24.76
C PHE A 538 -16.76 -16.33 -24.69
N TYR A 539 -17.00 -15.48 -23.70
CA TYR A 539 -16.30 -14.22 -23.52
C TYR A 539 -15.64 -14.15 -22.16
N ASN A 540 -14.39 -13.72 -22.16
CA ASN A 540 -13.71 -13.22 -20.97
C ASN A 540 -14.26 -11.82 -20.71
N ALA A 541 -14.89 -11.60 -19.56
CA ALA A 541 -15.37 -10.29 -19.15
C ALA A 541 -14.90 -9.89 -17.75
N PHE A 542 -14.49 -8.64 -17.62
CA PHE A 542 -14.32 -7.98 -16.32
C PHE A 542 -15.62 -7.33 -15.91
N VAL A 543 -16.08 -7.63 -14.70
CA VAL A 543 -17.38 -7.18 -14.17
C VAL A 543 -17.15 -6.04 -13.16
N ASP A 544 -18.13 -5.13 -13.07
CA ASP A 544 -18.04 -3.92 -12.23
C ASP A 544 -17.99 -4.20 -10.72
N ASP A 545 -18.37 -5.42 -10.31
CA ASP A 545 -18.18 -5.92 -8.94
C ASP A 545 -16.71 -6.30 -8.63
N GLY A 546 -15.83 -6.21 -9.63
CA GLY A 546 -14.41 -6.54 -9.53
C GLY A 546 -14.07 -7.99 -9.81
N SER A 547 -15.01 -8.80 -10.30
CA SER A 547 -14.77 -10.20 -10.67
C SER A 547 -14.37 -10.37 -12.14
N SER A 548 -13.56 -11.39 -12.42
CA SER A 548 -13.29 -11.92 -13.76
C SER A 548 -14.19 -13.13 -14.02
N ARG A 549 -14.98 -13.09 -15.09
CA ARG A 549 -15.99 -14.11 -15.41
C ARG A 549 -15.87 -14.61 -16.85
N TYR A 550 -16.07 -15.91 -17.03
CA TYR A 550 -16.14 -16.58 -18.32
C TYR A 550 -17.60 -16.79 -18.69
N ILE A 551 -18.11 -15.98 -19.62
CA ILE A 551 -19.55 -15.78 -19.84
C ILE A 551 -19.95 -16.32 -21.22
N PRO A 552 -20.94 -17.23 -21.33
CA PRO A 552 -21.50 -17.64 -22.61
C PRO A 552 -22.14 -16.46 -23.34
N GLN A 553 -22.01 -16.41 -24.67
CA GLN A 553 -22.50 -15.30 -25.50
C GLN A 553 -23.95 -14.90 -25.20
N GLU A 554 -24.82 -15.87 -24.95
CA GLU A 554 -26.24 -15.63 -24.71
C GLU A 554 -26.53 -14.89 -23.40
N TYR A 555 -25.60 -14.79 -22.46
CA TYR A 555 -25.78 -14.06 -21.19
C TYR A 555 -25.35 -12.59 -21.26
N LEU A 556 -24.93 -12.11 -22.43
CA LEU A 556 -24.48 -10.74 -22.65
C LEU A 556 -25.49 -9.94 -23.48
N LEU A 557 -25.77 -8.73 -23.03
CA LEU A 557 -26.50 -7.68 -23.75
C LEU A 557 -25.62 -6.45 -23.92
N LEU A 558 -25.75 -5.74 -25.04
CA LEU A 558 -25.10 -4.44 -25.19
C LEU A 558 -25.65 -3.47 -24.13
N SER A 559 -24.75 -2.76 -23.44
CA SER A 559 -25.18 -1.82 -22.41
C SER A 559 -25.85 -0.60 -23.01
N THR A 560 -27.00 -0.20 -22.46
CA THR A 560 -27.72 1.04 -22.83
C THR A 560 -27.16 2.26 -22.11
N ARG A 561 -26.36 2.06 -21.07
CA ARG A 561 -25.75 3.12 -20.24
C ARG A 561 -24.29 2.79 -19.98
N PRO A 562 -23.45 2.74 -21.03
CA PRO A 562 -22.05 2.40 -20.87
C PRO A 562 -21.37 3.41 -19.93
N ARG A 563 -20.63 2.87 -18.97
CA ARG A 563 -19.75 3.62 -18.09
C ARG A 563 -18.49 2.82 -17.84
N MET A 564 -17.55 3.45 -17.16
CA MET A 564 -16.35 2.74 -16.75
C MET A 564 -16.69 1.56 -15.84
N VAL A 565 -16.05 0.43 -16.13
CA VAL A 565 -16.09 -0.78 -15.31
C VAL A 565 -15.00 -0.68 -14.25
N ASN A 566 -15.32 -1.01 -13.01
CA ASN A 566 -14.40 -0.99 -11.88
C ASN A 566 -13.62 -2.32 -11.76
N HIS A 567 -12.52 -2.45 -12.50
CA HIS A 567 -11.68 -3.65 -12.44
C HIS A 567 -10.18 -3.31 -12.54
N TYR A 568 -9.37 -3.84 -11.62
CA TYR A 568 -7.96 -3.45 -11.43
C TYR A 568 -7.06 -3.78 -12.63
N GLN A 569 -7.41 -4.83 -13.40
CA GLN A 569 -6.64 -5.30 -14.56
C GLN A 569 -7.03 -4.64 -15.89
N ILE A 570 -7.95 -3.66 -15.93
CA ILE A 570 -8.40 -3.04 -17.20
C ILE A 570 -7.22 -2.56 -18.05
N GLY A 571 -6.22 -1.93 -17.43
CA GLY A 571 -5.06 -1.42 -18.15
C GLY A 571 -4.16 -2.50 -18.77
N HIS A 572 -4.26 -3.75 -18.30
CA HIS A 572 -3.53 -4.87 -18.88
C HIS A 572 -3.96 -5.16 -20.32
N TYR A 573 -5.23 -4.89 -20.67
CA TYR A 573 -5.79 -5.13 -22.00
C TYR A 573 -6.10 -3.85 -22.78
N PHE A 574 -6.38 -2.75 -22.09
CA PHE A 574 -6.90 -1.53 -22.71
C PHE A 574 -5.98 -0.34 -22.48
N ARG A 575 -5.91 0.52 -23.50
CA ARG A 575 -5.11 1.75 -23.49
C ARG A 575 -5.93 2.98 -23.11
N TYR A 576 -7.19 3.06 -23.57
CA TYR A 576 -8.05 4.23 -23.34
C TYR A 576 -9.51 3.84 -23.15
N PHE A 577 -10.25 4.67 -22.41
CA PHE A 577 -11.71 4.64 -22.36
C PHE A 577 -12.28 5.77 -23.21
N LYS A 578 -13.29 5.48 -24.05
CA LYS A 578 -13.90 6.44 -24.99
C LYS A 578 -15.34 6.81 -24.63
N GLY A 579 -15.78 6.55 -23.40
CA GLY A 579 -17.15 6.78 -22.95
C GLY A 579 -18.07 5.59 -23.22
N THR A 580 -18.05 5.05 -24.44
CA THR A 580 -18.94 3.94 -24.84
C THR A 580 -18.25 2.58 -24.89
N HIS A 581 -16.92 2.57 -24.97
CA HIS A 581 -16.11 1.37 -25.11
C HIS A 581 -14.68 1.63 -24.64
N TYR A 582 -13.91 0.55 -24.54
CA TYR A 582 -12.48 0.58 -24.30
C TYR A 582 -11.70 0.30 -25.59
N VAL A 583 -10.58 1.00 -25.76
CA VAL A 583 -9.66 0.81 -26.88
C VAL A 583 -8.58 -0.19 -26.45
N PRO A 584 -8.44 -1.34 -27.14
CA PRO A 584 -7.38 -2.31 -26.88
C PRO A 584 -5.99 -1.70 -26.93
N ASN A 585 -5.05 -2.21 -26.13
CA ASN A 585 -3.63 -1.91 -26.28
C ASN A 585 -3.03 -2.66 -27.49
N GLU A 586 -1.74 -2.51 -27.73
CA GLU A 586 -1.09 -3.07 -28.93
C GLU A 586 -1.10 -4.60 -28.91
N GLU A 587 -0.93 -5.21 -27.75
CA GLU A 587 -0.84 -6.65 -27.55
C GLU A 587 -2.21 -7.31 -27.66
N THR A 588 -3.24 -6.74 -27.05
CA THR A 588 -4.62 -7.17 -27.25
C THR A 588 -5.06 -6.96 -28.71
N SER A 589 -4.61 -5.90 -29.38
CA SER A 589 -4.88 -5.71 -30.82
C SER A 589 -4.18 -6.75 -31.68
N LYS A 590 -2.97 -7.21 -31.31
CA LYS A 590 -2.28 -8.31 -32.00
C LYS A 590 -3.00 -9.64 -31.80
N GLU A 591 -3.56 -9.87 -30.62
CA GLU A 591 -4.32 -11.09 -30.32
C GLU A 591 -5.70 -11.10 -31.00
N TYR A 592 -6.37 -9.95 -31.13
CA TYR A 592 -7.70 -9.80 -31.71
C TYR A 592 -7.71 -8.77 -32.87
N PRO A 593 -7.02 -9.04 -33.99
CA PRO A 593 -6.78 -8.03 -35.03
C PRO A 593 -8.05 -7.54 -35.75
N GLU A 594 -9.10 -8.37 -35.82
CA GLU A 594 -10.37 -8.05 -36.49
C GLU A 594 -11.37 -7.32 -35.58
N ASP A 595 -11.12 -7.25 -34.27
CA ASP A 595 -12.10 -6.75 -33.30
C ASP A 595 -12.25 -5.24 -33.32
N LYS A 596 -11.24 -4.50 -33.80
CA LYS A 596 -11.35 -3.04 -33.97
C LYS A 596 -12.46 -2.67 -34.95
N GLU A 597 -12.47 -3.29 -36.13
CA GLU A 597 -13.48 -3.05 -37.15
C GLU A 597 -14.86 -3.56 -36.70
N ALA A 598 -14.90 -4.74 -36.08
CA ALA A 598 -16.15 -5.30 -35.53
C ALA A 598 -16.77 -4.38 -34.47
N LEU A 599 -15.96 -3.85 -33.54
CA LEU A 599 -16.38 -2.90 -32.52
C LEU A 599 -16.94 -1.62 -33.14
N GLU A 600 -16.25 -1.03 -34.11
CA GLU A 600 -16.72 0.19 -34.80
C GLU A 600 -18.06 -0.04 -35.51
N ASN A 601 -18.24 -1.18 -36.17
CA ASN A 601 -19.48 -1.54 -36.86
C ASN A 601 -20.64 -1.78 -35.88
N ILE A 602 -20.40 -2.46 -34.75
CA ILE A 602 -21.42 -2.69 -33.73
C ILE A 602 -21.88 -1.36 -33.12
N LEU A 603 -20.95 -0.48 -32.76
CA LEU A 603 -21.28 0.82 -32.18
C LEU A 603 -22.06 1.72 -33.14
N LYS A 604 -21.72 1.73 -34.43
CA LYS A 604 -22.47 2.49 -35.46
C LYS A 604 -23.92 2.04 -35.60
N ASN A 605 -24.19 0.75 -35.43
CA ASN A 605 -25.54 0.20 -35.59
C ASN A 605 -26.40 0.31 -34.32
N TYR A 606 -25.77 0.52 -33.15
CA TYR A 606 -26.45 0.44 -31.85
C TYR A 606 -26.58 1.79 -31.13
N LEU A 607 -25.72 2.77 -31.42
CA LEU A 607 -25.74 4.10 -30.80
C LEU A 607 -26.27 5.21 -31.73
N ASN A 608 -26.71 4.86 -32.94
CA ASN A 608 -27.37 5.77 -33.88
C ASN A 608 -28.89 5.72 -33.76
#